data_AF-A0A3P7NZ54-F1
#
_entry.id   AF-A0A3P7NZ54-F1
#
_cell.length_a   1.000
_cell.length_b   1.000
_cell.length_c   1.000
_cell.angle_alpha   90.00
_cell.angle_beta   90.00
_cell.angle_gamma   90.00
#
_symmetry.space_group_name_H-M   'P 1'
#
loop_
_entity.id
_entity.type
_entity.pdbx_description
1 polymer ?
#
loop_
_entity_poly.entity_id
_entity_poly.type
_entity_poly.pdbx_seq_one_letter_code
_entity_poly.pdbx_strand_id
1 'polypeptide(L)'
;MHKILLVTFSPKHSGKPIVDQSVYYLPKKYYSCSIDELFEYFAQSVESFLENKGVIQYKWNASFSFPYALVQDSLKHAYVHSWSKNFSVRQMLGADIYSNFQKALNKTSAKVKLHAVLNDCVQLLAASCVGDSECAMAMVLGEGVNAAYVEDLSNFKRDEKFDDNAKFVVINTELSGLGECGSLRRFFTEFDRRLDRLSANPGYQTYGTSDP
;
A
#
# COMPACT_ATOMS: atom_id res chain seq x y z
N MET A 1 3.74 1.64 -13.56
CA MET A 1 2.92 0.45 -13.88
C MET A 1 2.11 0.08 -12.64
N HIS A 2 0.98 -0.60 -12.80
CA HIS A 2 0.22 -1.18 -11.69
C HIS A 2 -0.22 -2.61 -12.04
N LYS A 3 -0.59 -3.39 -11.02
CA LYS A 3 -0.99 -4.79 -11.17
C LYS A 3 -2.40 -4.99 -10.65
N ILE A 4 -3.15 -5.86 -11.32
CA ILE A 4 -4.48 -6.29 -10.89
C ILE A 4 -4.43 -7.80 -10.74
N LEU A 5 -4.87 -8.29 -9.58
CA LEU A 5 -4.82 -9.70 -9.20
C LEU A 5 -6.23 -10.19 -8.94
N LEU A 6 -6.60 -11.31 -9.56
CA LEU A 6 -7.76 -12.12 -9.23
C LEU A 6 -7.31 -13.31 -8.40
N VAL A 7 -7.66 -13.31 -7.12
CA VAL A 7 -7.23 -14.32 -6.15
C VAL A 7 -8.39 -15.27 -5.84
N THR A 8 -8.20 -16.56 -6.10
CA THR A 8 -9.20 -17.60 -5.85
C THR A 8 -8.72 -18.52 -4.73
N PHE A 9 -9.43 -18.51 -3.61
CA PHE A 9 -9.25 -19.46 -2.52
C PHE A 9 -10.13 -20.69 -2.75
N SER A 10 -9.55 -21.89 -2.75
CA SER A 10 -10.27 -23.13 -2.97
C SER A 10 -9.84 -24.19 -1.94
N PRO A 11 -10.78 -24.91 -1.31
CA PRO A 11 -10.46 -26.03 -0.43
C PRO A 11 -9.66 -27.14 -1.13
N LYS A 12 -9.73 -27.22 -2.46
CA LYS A 12 -9.10 -28.28 -3.26
C LYS A 12 -7.58 -28.12 -3.47
N HIS A 13 -7.00 -26.97 -3.14
CA HIS A 13 -5.58 -26.66 -3.39
C HIS A 13 -4.73 -26.56 -2.11
N SER A 14 -5.07 -27.37 -1.10
CA SER A 14 -4.32 -27.42 0.17
C SER A 14 -4.17 -26.04 0.84
N GLY A 15 -5.14 -25.15 0.65
CA GLY A 15 -5.13 -23.77 1.17
C GLY A 15 -4.37 -22.74 0.33
N LYS A 16 -3.59 -23.15 -0.69
CA LYS A 16 -2.85 -22.20 -1.53
C LYS A 16 -3.78 -21.51 -2.55
N PRO A 17 -3.77 -20.17 -2.64
CA PRO A 17 -4.63 -19.46 -3.57
C PRO A 17 -4.12 -19.59 -5.01
N ILE A 18 -5.05 -19.64 -5.96
CA ILE A 18 -4.74 -19.43 -7.38
C ILE A 18 -4.77 -17.93 -7.64
N VAL A 19 -3.68 -17.41 -8.22
CA VAL A 19 -3.55 -15.99 -8.56
C VAL A 19 -3.45 -15.86 -10.07
N ASP A 20 -4.43 -15.19 -10.66
CA ASP A 20 -4.37 -14.70 -12.02
C ASP A 20 -4.08 -13.19 -11.98
N GLN A 21 -3.19 -12.69 -12.82
CA GLN A 21 -2.75 -11.30 -12.78
C GLN A 21 -2.57 -10.68 -14.16
N SER A 22 -2.68 -9.36 -14.22
CA SER A 22 -2.29 -8.58 -15.38
C SER A 22 -1.58 -7.31 -14.95
N VAL A 23 -0.59 -6.91 -15.76
CA VAL A 23 0.20 -5.70 -15.54
C VAL A 23 -0.27 -4.63 -16.51
N TYR A 24 -0.54 -3.45 -15.99
CA TYR A 24 -0.99 -2.31 -16.75
C TYR A 24 0.11 -1.24 -16.71
N TYR A 25 0.47 -0.74 -17.89
CA TYR A 25 1.37 0.40 -18.00
C TYR A 25 0.71 1.64 -17.39
N LEU A 26 1.49 2.52 -16.75
CA LEU A 26 0.98 3.81 -16.30
C LEU A 26 1.54 4.89 -17.22
N PRO A 27 0.73 5.50 -18.09
CA PRO A 27 1.18 6.60 -18.94
C PRO A 27 1.77 7.76 -18.14
N LYS A 28 2.86 8.36 -18.64
CA LYS A 28 3.57 9.49 -17.99
C LYS A 28 2.65 10.64 -17.57
N LYS A 29 1.58 10.91 -18.33
CA LYS A 29 0.60 11.95 -17.99
C LYS A 29 -0.05 11.78 -16.62
N TYR A 30 -0.14 10.55 -16.10
CA TYR A 30 -0.76 10.27 -14.80
C TYR A 30 0.19 10.48 -13.61
N TYR A 31 1.48 10.71 -13.84
CA TYR A 31 2.45 11.00 -12.78
C TYR A 31 2.27 12.43 -12.20
N SER A 32 1.57 13.31 -12.92
CA SER A 32 1.31 14.71 -12.52
C SER A 32 -0.16 15.15 -12.71
N CYS A 33 -1.07 14.18 -12.75
CA CYS A 33 -2.51 14.42 -12.89
C CYS A 33 -3.19 14.75 -11.54
N SER A 34 -4.51 14.93 -11.53
CA SER A 34 -5.30 14.95 -10.29
C SER A 34 -5.55 13.53 -9.75
N ILE A 35 -5.83 13.41 -8.45
CA ILE A 35 -6.16 12.12 -7.83
C ILE A 35 -7.39 11.45 -8.47
N ASP A 36 -8.39 12.25 -8.86
CA ASP A 36 -9.60 11.74 -9.52
C ASP A 36 -9.26 11.15 -10.90
N GLU A 37 -8.43 11.83 -11.71
CA GLU A 37 -7.96 11.30 -13.01
C GLU A 37 -7.15 10.00 -12.85
N LEU A 38 -6.29 9.92 -11.83
CA LEU A 38 -5.49 8.73 -11.55
C LEU A 38 -6.39 7.52 -11.22
N PHE A 39 -7.36 7.73 -10.34
CA PHE A 39 -8.24 6.65 -9.89
C PHE A 39 -9.30 6.26 -10.90
N GLU A 40 -9.75 7.18 -11.74
CA GLU A 40 -10.54 6.84 -12.93
C GLU A 40 -9.75 5.92 -13.87
N TYR A 41 -8.46 6.19 -14.08
CA TYR A 41 -7.60 5.32 -14.89
C TYR A 41 -7.41 3.92 -14.26
N PHE A 42 -7.20 3.85 -12.96
CA PHE A 42 -7.12 2.56 -12.25
C PHE A 42 -8.45 1.80 -12.30
N ALA A 43 -9.59 2.49 -12.14
CA ALA A 43 -10.90 1.87 -12.21
C ALA A 43 -11.20 1.31 -13.61
N GLN A 44 -10.87 2.05 -14.68
CA GLN A 44 -10.95 1.56 -16.06
C GLN A 44 -10.06 0.34 -16.29
N SER A 45 -8.86 0.32 -15.70
CA SER A 45 -7.98 -0.85 -15.78
C SER A 45 -8.61 -2.09 -15.12
N VAL A 46 -9.30 -1.91 -13.99
CA VAL A 46 -10.04 -2.98 -13.29
C VAL A 46 -11.22 -3.48 -14.13
N GLU A 47 -11.98 -2.56 -14.72
CA GLU A 47 -13.07 -2.92 -15.65
C GLU A 47 -12.55 -3.75 -16.82
N SER A 48 -11.55 -3.26 -17.55
CA SER A 48 -10.95 -4.00 -18.68
C SER A 48 -10.35 -5.34 -18.24
N PHE A 49 -9.76 -5.43 -17.04
CA PHE A 49 -9.28 -6.70 -16.50
C PHE A 49 -10.41 -7.72 -16.35
N LEU A 50 -11.51 -7.32 -15.73
CA LEU A 50 -12.64 -8.21 -15.47
C LEU A 50 -13.40 -8.59 -16.76
N GLU A 51 -13.48 -7.68 -17.74
CA GLU A 51 -14.01 -7.96 -19.09
C GLU A 51 -13.16 -9.01 -19.80
N ASN A 52 -11.85 -8.81 -19.85
CA ASN A 52 -10.91 -9.73 -20.52
C ASN A 52 -10.90 -11.12 -19.88
N LYS A 53 -11.19 -11.21 -18.57
CA LYS A 53 -11.34 -12.48 -17.86
C LYS A 53 -12.73 -13.10 -18.01
N GLY A 54 -13.70 -12.41 -18.61
CA GLY A 54 -15.07 -12.91 -18.82
C GLY A 54 -15.90 -12.97 -17.53
N VAL A 55 -15.56 -12.14 -16.54
CA VAL A 55 -16.12 -12.22 -15.18
C VAL A 55 -16.65 -10.88 -14.63
N ILE A 56 -16.80 -9.87 -15.49
CA ILE A 56 -17.30 -8.54 -15.11
C ILE A 56 -18.74 -8.55 -14.56
N GLN A 57 -19.56 -9.53 -14.96
CA GLN A 57 -20.95 -9.67 -14.54
C GLN A 57 -21.13 -9.92 -13.03
N TYR A 58 -20.10 -10.49 -12.39
CA TYR A 58 -20.12 -10.85 -10.97
C TYR A 58 -19.81 -9.66 -10.05
N LYS A 59 -20.15 -9.81 -8.77
CA LYS A 59 -19.77 -8.85 -7.73
C LYS A 59 -18.42 -9.25 -7.15
N TRP A 60 -17.52 -8.28 -7.05
CA TRP A 60 -16.15 -8.49 -6.58
C TRP A 60 -15.86 -7.70 -5.31
N ASN A 61 -15.18 -8.34 -4.37
CA ASN A 61 -14.60 -7.67 -3.21
C ASN A 61 -13.12 -7.42 -3.49
N ALA A 62 -12.64 -6.21 -3.21
CA ALA A 62 -11.28 -5.81 -3.49
C ALA A 62 -10.60 -5.18 -2.27
N SER A 63 -9.28 -5.30 -2.23
CA SER A 63 -8.39 -4.48 -1.40
C SER A 63 -7.44 -3.73 -2.32
N PHE A 64 -7.06 -2.51 -1.95
CA PHE A 64 -6.14 -1.69 -2.72
C PHE A 64 -4.81 -1.55 -1.99
N SER A 65 -3.73 -1.99 -2.66
CA SER A 65 -2.36 -1.73 -2.21
C SER A 65 -1.94 -0.35 -2.64
N PHE A 66 -1.66 0.53 -1.69
CA PHE A 66 -1.18 1.88 -1.98
C PHE A 66 0.15 2.11 -1.27
N PRO A 67 1.29 2.06 -2.00
CA PRO A 67 2.63 2.00 -1.41
C PRO A 67 3.14 3.40 -1.09
N TYR A 68 2.41 4.12 -0.24
CA TYR A 68 2.72 5.43 0.32
C TYR A 68 2.50 5.39 1.84
N ALA A 69 3.11 6.34 2.55
CA ALA A 69 2.84 6.52 3.97
C ALA A 69 1.39 6.98 4.16
N LEU A 70 0.61 6.17 4.87
CA LEU A 70 -0.81 6.40 5.12
C LEU A 70 -1.06 6.65 6.61
N VAL A 71 -1.87 7.66 6.92
CA VAL A 71 -2.57 7.77 8.19
C VAL A 71 -3.89 7.01 8.04
N GLN A 72 -4.08 5.96 8.82
CA GLN A 72 -5.28 5.13 8.76
C GLN A 72 -6.07 5.17 10.06
N ASP A 73 -7.34 5.57 9.98
CA ASP A 73 -8.28 5.47 11.11
C ASP A 73 -9.05 4.15 11.09
N SER A 74 -9.16 3.52 9.91
CA SER A 74 -9.72 2.19 9.71
C SER A 74 -9.21 1.62 8.40
N LEU A 75 -9.56 0.36 8.09
CA LEU A 75 -9.28 -0.23 6.77
C LEU A 75 -9.91 0.59 5.61
N LYS A 76 -10.96 1.36 5.89
CA LYS A 76 -11.73 2.13 4.89
C LYS A 76 -11.49 3.63 4.93
N HIS A 77 -10.58 4.11 5.78
CA HIS A 77 -10.21 5.52 5.88
C HIS A 77 -8.70 5.60 5.93
N ALA A 78 -8.12 6.03 4.81
CA ALA A 78 -6.68 6.11 4.62
C ALA A 78 -6.31 7.41 3.93
N TYR A 79 -5.49 8.22 4.60
CA TYR A 79 -5.07 9.54 4.14
C TYR A 79 -3.57 9.53 3.85
N VAL A 80 -3.15 10.13 2.74
CA VAL A 80 -1.72 10.22 2.41
C VAL A 80 -1.04 11.22 3.36
N HIS A 81 -0.05 10.74 4.10
CA HIS A 81 0.70 11.53 5.09
C HIS A 81 1.74 12.43 4.41
N SER A 82 2.59 11.83 3.58
CA SER A 82 3.74 12.50 2.97
C SER A 82 4.07 11.89 1.61
N TRP A 83 4.81 12.66 0.79
CA TRP A 83 5.35 12.17 -0.48
C TRP A 83 6.63 11.38 -0.23
N SER A 84 6.72 10.19 -0.80
CA SER A 84 7.95 9.39 -0.77
C SER A 84 8.51 9.06 -2.15
N LYS A 85 7.84 9.47 -3.25
CA LYS A 85 8.15 9.06 -4.64
C LYS A 85 7.95 10.20 -5.63
N ASN A 86 8.52 10.06 -6.83
CA ASN A 86 8.43 11.00 -7.99
C ASN A 86 7.02 11.20 -8.59
N PHE A 87 5.95 11.06 -7.82
CA PHE A 87 4.58 11.40 -8.21
C PHE A 87 4.27 12.80 -7.71
N SER A 88 3.71 13.64 -8.58
CA SER A 88 3.22 14.97 -8.25
C SER A 88 1.71 15.03 -8.52
N VAL A 89 0.97 14.09 -7.93
CA VAL A 89 -0.48 14.00 -8.11
C VAL A 89 -1.15 15.09 -7.29
N ARG A 90 -1.83 16.00 -8.00
CA ARG A 90 -2.50 17.14 -7.37
C ARG A 90 -3.61 16.66 -6.46
N GLN A 91 -3.72 17.31 -5.30
CA GLN A 91 -4.79 17.07 -4.30
C GLN A 91 -4.73 15.69 -3.63
N MET A 92 -3.60 14.98 -3.68
CA MET A 92 -3.46 13.68 -3.03
C MET A 92 -3.19 13.76 -1.53
N LEU A 93 -2.44 14.77 -1.07
CA LEU A 93 -2.19 14.97 0.37
C LEU A 93 -3.50 15.25 1.10
N GLY A 94 -3.76 14.49 2.16
CA GLY A 94 -5.00 14.59 2.95
C GLY A 94 -6.26 14.06 2.26
N ALA A 95 -6.18 13.53 1.04
CA ALA A 95 -7.33 12.89 0.40
C ALA A 95 -7.59 11.50 0.99
N ASP A 96 -8.88 11.15 1.14
CA ASP A 96 -9.29 9.81 1.53
C ASP A 96 -9.20 8.87 0.33
N ILE A 97 -8.11 8.09 0.29
CA ILE A 97 -7.79 7.18 -0.80
C ILE A 97 -8.90 6.15 -1.04
N TYR A 98 -9.51 5.64 0.03
CA TYR A 98 -10.58 4.65 -0.09
C TYR A 98 -11.79 5.25 -0.79
N SER A 99 -12.24 6.42 -0.32
CA SER A 99 -13.43 7.09 -0.82
C SER A 99 -13.25 7.54 -2.27
N ASN A 100 -12.11 8.14 -2.61
CA ASN A 100 -11.82 8.56 -3.98
C ASN A 100 -11.74 7.35 -4.94
N PHE A 101 -11.11 6.25 -4.54
CA PHE A 101 -11.01 5.09 -5.43
C PHE A 101 -12.34 4.33 -5.58
N GLN A 102 -13.11 4.16 -4.49
CA GLN A 102 -14.45 3.57 -4.56
C GLN A 102 -15.39 4.41 -5.45
N LYS A 103 -15.30 5.75 -5.36
CA LYS A 103 -16.05 6.67 -6.24
C LYS A 103 -15.71 6.43 -7.71
N ALA A 104 -14.43 6.24 -8.05
CA ALA A 104 -14.01 5.94 -9.41
C ALA A 104 -14.52 4.56 -9.89
N LEU A 105 -14.41 3.51 -9.06
CA LEU A 105 -14.95 2.19 -9.36
C LEU A 105 -16.46 2.21 -9.63
N ASN A 106 -17.23 3.01 -8.88
CA ASN A 106 -18.68 3.15 -9.06
C ASN A 106 -19.08 3.79 -10.40
N LYS A 107 -18.17 4.45 -11.12
CA LYS A 107 -18.43 5.02 -12.45
C LYS A 107 -18.29 3.99 -13.58
N THR A 108 -17.69 2.84 -13.30
CA THR A 108 -17.51 1.74 -14.25
C THR A 108 -18.71 0.80 -14.26
N SER A 109 -18.80 -0.07 -15.26
CA SER A 109 -19.79 -1.16 -15.29
C SER A 109 -19.43 -2.33 -14.37
N ALA A 110 -18.19 -2.38 -13.86
CA ALA A 110 -17.72 -3.42 -12.96
C ALA A 110 -18.29 -3.26 -11.54
N LYS A 111 -18.83 -4.35 -10.99
CA LYS A 111 -19.44 -4.36 -9.65
C LYS A 111 -18.39 -4.65 -8.58
N VAL A 112 -17.50 -3.68 -8.31
CA VAL A 112 -16.40 -3.83 -7.35
C VAL A 112 -16.66 -3.04 -6.07
N LYS A 113 -16.58 -3.73 -4.93
CA LYS A 113 -16.60 -3.12 -3.60
C LYS A 113 -15.23 -3.22 -2.96
N LEU A 114 -14.61 -2.07 -2.72
CA LEU A 114 -13.39 -1.95 -1.93
C LEU A 114 -13.72 -2.23 -0.47
N HIS A 115 -12.83 -2.92 0.24
CA HIS A 115 -12.96 -3.19 1.68
C HIS A 115 -11.78 -2.69 2.50
N ALA A 116 -10.62 -2.54 1.88
CA ALA A 116 -9.42 -2.09 2.55
C ALA A 116 -8.51 -1.31 1.60
N VAL A 117 -7.85 -0.27 2.12
CA VAL A 117 -6.60 0.27 1.59
C VAL A 117 -5.49 -0.16 2.52
N LEU A 118 -4.42 -0.73 1.97
CA LEU A 118 -3.30 -1.30 2.73
C LEU A 118 -1.98 -0.77 2.19
N ASN A 119 -1.00 -0.60 3.08
CA ASN A 119 0.39 -0.51 2.69
C ASN A 119 0.87 -1.85 2.07
N ASP A 120 1.86 -1.79 1.19
CA ASP A 120 2.42 -2.94 0.49
C ASP A 120 3.07 -3.98 1.41
N CYS A 121 3.82 -3.56 2.45
CA CYS A 121 4.35 -4.47 3.47
C CYS A 121 3.24 -5.17 4.27
N VAL A 122 2.17 -4.44 4.61
CA VAL A 122 1.01 -5.02 5.33
C VAL A 122 0.33 -6.09 4.47
N GLN A 123 0.18 -5.82 3.17
CA GLN A 123 -0.40 -6.79 2.26
C GLN A 123 0.54 -8.00 2.03
N LEU A 124 1.85 -7.78 1.99
CA LEU A 124 2.84 -8.84 1.91
C LEU A 124 2.78 -9.75 3.14
N LEU A 125 2.62 -9.19 4.34
CA LEU A 125 2.41 -9.94 5.58
C LEU A 125 1.14 -10.78 5.48
N ALA A 126 0.00 -10.15 5.16
CA ALA A 126 -1.28 -10.85 5.05
C ALA A 126 -1.24 -11.98 4.01
N ALA A 127 -0.57 -11.77 2.87
CA ALA A 127 -0.41 -12.80 1.85
C ALA A 127 0.50 -13.94 2.32
N SER A 128 1.56 -13.64 3.05
CA SER A 128 2.47 -14.66 3.63
C SER A 128 1.75 -15.54 4.65
N CYS A 129 0.88 -14.96 5.48
CA CYS A 129 0.08 -15.68 6.46
C CYS A 129 -0.87 -16.72 5.86
N VAL A 130 -1.22 -16.61 4.57
CA VAL A 130 -2.02 -17.62 3.86
C VAL A 130 -1.24 -18.92 3.66
N GLY A 131 0.06 -18.82 3.44
CA GLY A 131 0.95 -19.98 3.22
C GLY A 131 1.62 -20.49 4.49
N ASP A 132 1.81 -19.61 5.48
CA ASP A 132 2.48 -19.89 6.75
C ASP A 132 1.79 -19.13 7.89
N SER A 133 1.04 -19.83 8.72
CA SER A 133 0.29 -19.23 9.84
C SER A 133 1.18 -18.63 10.92
N GLU A 134 2.46 -19.00 10.98
CA GLU A 134 3.43 -18.48 11.95
C GLU A 134 4.12 -17.20 11.46
N CYS A 135 3.85 -16.77 10.23
CA CYS A 135 4.40 -15.52 9.69
C CYS A 135 3.88 -14.32 10.48
N ALA A 136 4.78 -13.68 11.24
CA ALA A 136 4.47 -12.52 12.09
C ALA A 136 5.10 -11.21 11.61
N MET A 137 5.96 -11.23 10.59
CA MET A 137 6.62 -10.06 10.04
C MET A 137 6.87 -10.22 8.54
N ALA A 138 6.75 -9.12 7.81
CA ALA A 138 7.15 -9.00 6.41
C ALA A 138 8.06 -7.78 6.23
N MET A 139 8.98 -7.88 5.28
CA MET A 139 9.90 -6.80 4.92
C MET A 139 10.00 -6.69 3.42
N VAL A 140 9.93 -5.46 2.90
CA VAL A 140 10.21 -5.14 1.51
C VAL A 140 11.64 -4.61 1.42
N LEU A 141 12.44 -5.23 0.55
CA LEU A 141 13.80 -4.84 0.21
C LEU A 141 13.88 -4.69 -1.31
N GLY A 142 13.93 -3.45 -1.81
CA GLY A 142 13.98 -3.18 -3.25
C GLY A 142 14.28 -1.72 -3.54
N GLU A 143 13.45 -1.08 -4.37
CA GLU A 143 13.51 0.38 -4.58
C GLU A 143 13.32 1.18 -3.28
N GLY A 144 12.77 0.56 -2.23
CA GLY A 144 12.77 1.11 -0.88
C GLY A 144 12.88 0.00 0.17
N VAL A 145 12.98 0.41 1.44
CA VAL A 145 12.96 -0.49 2.59
C VAL A 145 11.76 -0.17 3.47
N ASN A 146 10.98 -1.19 3.81
CA ASN A 146 9.91 -1.06 4.78
C ASN A 146 9.65 -2.40 5.49
N ALA A 147 9.03 -2.38 6.66
CA ALA A 147 8.64 -3.56 7.42
C ALA A 147 7.24 -3.41 8.00
N ALA A 148 6.52 -4.52 8.11
CA ALA A 148 5.28 -4.63 8.86
C ALA A 148 5.28 -5.89 9.72
N TYR A 149 4.69 -5.82 10.91
CA TYR A 149 4.63 -6.96 11.83
C TYR A 149 3.32 -7.01 12.61
N VAL A 150 3.01 -8.17 13.17
CA VAL A 150 1.90 -8.38 14.10
C VAL A 150 2.36 -8.01 15.50
N GLU A 151 1.70 -7.04 16.12
CA GLU A 151 1.98 -6.56 17.47
C GLU A 151 0.84 -6.92 18.43
N ASP A 152 1.19 -7.21 19.68
CA ASP A 152 0.26 -7.43 20.77
C ASP A 152 -0.29 -6.10 21.28
N LEU A 153 -1.62 -5.95 21.29
CA LEU A 153 -2.28 -4.72 21.73
C LEU A 153 -2.03 -4.39 23.21
N SER A 154 -1.56 -5.34 24.02
CA SER A 154 -1.12 -5.09 25.40
C SER A 154 0.15 -4.24 25.51
N ASN A 155 0.93 -4.12 24.42
CA ASN A 155 2.10 -3.24 24.36
C ASN A 155 1.73 -1.76 24.15
N PHE A 156 0.46 -1.45 23.87
CA PHE A 156 -0.02 -0.08 23.66
C PHE A 156 -1.05 0.34 24.72
N LYS A 157 -1.16 1.66 24.92
CA LYS A 157 -2.40 2.20 25.51
C LYS A 157 -3.51 2.04 24.47
N ARG A 158 -4.48 1.18 24.76
CA ARG A 158 -5.59 0.85 23.85
C ARG A 158 -6.33 2.13 23.43
N ASP A 159 -6.39 2.35 22.12
CA ASP A 159 -7.22 3.37 21.49
C ASP A 159 -8.67 2.86 21.38
N GLU A 160 -9.66 3.76 21.49
CA GLU A 160 -11.09 3.45 21.32
C GLU A 160 -11.42 2.93 19.91
N LYS A 161 -10.50 3.13 18.95
CA LYS A 161 -10.62 2.63 17.57
C LYS A 161 -10.48 1.11 17.45
N PHE A 162 -9.94 0.41 18.45
CA PHE A 162 -9.78 -1.05 18.39
C PHE A 162 -11.02 -1.77 18.93
N ASP A 163 -11.51 -2.77 18.19
CA ASP A 163 -12.59 -3.65 18.66
C ASP A 163 -12.25 -4.24 20.04
N ASP A 164 -13.18 -4.29 20.98
CA ASP A 164 -12.93 -4.73 22.38
C ASP A 164 -12.25 -6.10 22.49
N ASN A 165 -12.52 -7.00 21.55
CA ASN A 165 -11.96 -8.35 21.52
C ASN A 165 -10.64 -8.48 20.75
N ALA A 166 -10.16 -7.39 20.11
CA ALA A 166 -8.90 -7.40 19.39
C ALA A 166 -7.73 -7.62 20.37
N LYS A 167 -6.89 -8.60 20.05
CA LYS A 167 -5.65 -8.92 20.78
C LYS A 167 -4.39 -8.47 20.05
N PHE A 168 -4.46 -8.42 18.72
CA PHE A 168 -3.34 -8.12 17.86
C PHE A 168 -3.70 -7.02 16.87
N VAL A 169 -2.69 -6.27 16.45
CA VAL A 169 -2.78 -5.26 15.40
C VAL A 169 -1.58 -5.43 14.46
N VAL A 170 -1.78 -5.19 13.16
CA VAL A 170 -0.64 -5.12 12.23
C VAL A 170 -0.08 -3.70 12.25
N ILE A 171 1.21 -3.57 12.52
CA ILE A 171 1.94 -2.30 12.51
C ILE A 171 2.76 -2.23 11.23
N ASN A 172 2.49 -1.21 10.41
CA ASN A 172 3.42 -0.74 9.37
C ASN A 172 4.41 0.22 10.02
N THR A 173 5.71 -0.09 9.98
CA THR A 173 6.71 0.71 10.68
C THR A 173 7.20 1.92 9.90
N GLU A 174 6.97 1.96 8.58
CA GLU A 174 7.62 2.92 7.67
C GLU A 174 9.15 2.98 7.91
N LEU A 175 9.80 1.80 7.89
CA LEU A 175 11.18 1.59 8.37
C LEU A 175 12.21 2.51 7.68
N SER A 176 11.94 2.95 6.46
CA SER A 176 12.80 3.90 5.72
C SER A 176 13.06 5.20 6.50
N GLY A 177 12.10 5.66 7.31
CA GLY A 177 12.21 6.87 8.14
C GLY A 177 13.07 6.71 9.39
N LEU A 178 13.66 5.53 9.64
CA LEU A 178 14.56 5.33 10.76
C LEU A 178 15.78 6.27 10.61
N GLY A 179 16.08 7.04 11.67
CA GLY A 179 17.23 7.95 11.69
C GLY A 179 16.94 9.41 11.33
N GLU A 180 15.72 9.73 10.86
CA GLU A 180 15.34 11.11 10.48
C GLU A 180 15.47 12.11 11.65
N CYS A 181 15.20 11.65 12.88
CA CYS A 181 15.41 12.44 14.10
C CYS A 181 16.89 12.60 14.50
N GLY A 182 17.82 12.08 13.69
CA GLY A 182 19.26 12.16 13.89
C GLY A 182 19.87 11.00 14.67
N SER A 183 19.08 10.02 15.10
CA SER A 183 19.54 8.87 15.91
C SER A 183 20.62 8.01 15.23
N LEU A 184 20.65 8.01 13.89
CA LEU A 184 21.65 7.28 13.09
C LEU A 184 22.82 8.14 12.59
N ARG A 185 22.83 9.46 12.85
CA ARG A 185 23.83 10.40 12.26
C ARG A 185 25.28 10.02 12.55
N ARG A 186 25.56 9.38 13.68
CA ARG A 186 26.90 8.91 14.06
C ARG A 186 27.44 7.80 13.16
N PHE A 187 26.56 7.07 12.47
CA PHE A 187 26.91 5.98 11.58
C PHE A 187 27.05 6.43 10.12
N PHE A 188 26.58 7.64 9.77
CA PHE A 188 26.64 8.15 8.40
C PHE A 188 28.07 8.53 8.01
N THR A 189 28.47 8.07 6.83
CA THR A 189 29.70 8.46 6.16
C THR A 189 29.51 9.80 5.44
N GLU A 190 30.58 10.34 4.86
CA GLU A 190 30.47 11.50 3.97
C GLU A 190 29.65 11.22 2.70
N PHE A 191 29.66 9.96 2.23
CA PHE A 191 28.89 9.52 1.07
C PHE A 191 27.39 9.54 1.36
N ASP A 192 26.97 8.99 2.49
CA ASP A 192 25.55 8.98 2.91
C ASP A 192 25.02 10.41 3.02
N ARG A 193 25.77 11.29 3.69
CA ARG A 193 25.40 12.71 3.83
C ARG A 193 25.34 13.43 2.47
N ARG A 194 26.19 13.05 1.51
CA ARG A 194 26.16 13.64 0.16
C ARG A 194 24.95 13.15 -0.63
N LEU A 195 24.65 11.86 -0.55
CA LEU A 195 23.49 11.26 -1.20
C LEU A 195 22.19 11.90 -0.67
N ASP A 196 22.04 11.99 0.65
CA ASP A 196 20.90 12.64 1.29
C ASP A 196 20.69 14.09 0.80
N ARG A 197 21.76 14.89 0.76
CA ARG A 197 21.70 16.28 0.25
C ARG A 197 21.30 16.40 -1.23
N LEU A 198 21.57 15.39 -2.04
CA LEU A 198 21.26 15.38 -3.47
C LEU A 198 19.90 14.72 -3.78
N SER A 199 19.32 14.01 -2.80
CA SER A 199 18.03 13.36 -2.95
C SER A 199 16.88 14.35 -3.11
N ALA A 200 15.74 13.86 -3.59
CA ALA A 200 14.52 14.65 -3.72
C ALA A 200 13.99 15.18 -2.37
N ASN A 201 14.29 14.49 -1.26
CA ASN A 201 13.78 14.82 0.07
C ASN A 201 14.91 14.78 1.13
N PRO A 202 15.83 15.76 1.16
CA PRO A 202 16.94 15.77 2.12
C PRO A 202 16.46 15.72 3.57
N GLY A 203 17.09 14.84 4.36
CA GLY A 203 16.76 14.60 5.77
C GLY A 203 15.64 13.59 6.01
N TYR A 204 15.01 13.06 4.95
CA TYR A 204 13.97 12.03 5.02
C TYR A 204 14.46 10.70 4.43
N GLN A 205 13.78 9.62 4.82
CA GLN A 205 14.06 8.25 4.39
C GLN A 205 15.53 7.84 4.63
N THR A 206 16.13 8.32 5.73
CA THR A 206 17.59 8.26 5.94
C THR A 206 18.15 6.85 6.14
N TYR A 207 17.31 5.86 6.45
CA TYR A 207 17.71 4.45 6.48
C TYR A 207 17.52 3.76 5.11
N GLY A 208 16.55 4.26 4.34
CA GLY A 208 16.12 3.69 3.08
C GLY A 208 16.60 4.42 1.83
N THR A 209 17.43 5.46 1.95
CA THR A 209 17.84 6.33 0.85
C THR A 209 18.37 5.51 -0.32
N SER A 210 17.51 5.38 -1.34
CA SER A 210 17.72 4.58 -2.55
C SER A 210 17.49 5.38 -3.83
N ASP A 211 17.07 6.65 -3.75
CA ASP A 211 16.89 7.51 -4.92
C ASP A 211 18.17 8.35 -5.18
N PRO A 212 18.99 7.99 -6.19
CA PRO A 212 19.96 8.92 -6.79
C PRO A 212 19.31 10.01 -7.65
#